data_AF-G8S3L6-F1
#
_entry.id   AF-G8S3L6-F1
#
_cell.length_a   1.000
_cell.length_b   1.000
_cell.length_c   1.000
_cell.angle_alpha   90.00
_cell.angle_beta   90.00
_cell.angle_gamma   90.00
#
_symmetry.space_group_name_H-M   'P 1'
#
loop_
_entity.id
_entity.type
_entity.pdbx_description
1 polymer ?
#
loop_
_entity_poly.entity_id
_entity_poly.type
_entity_poly.pdbx_seq_one_letter_code
_entity_poly.pdbx_strand_id
1 'polypeptide(L)'
;MTHRRILAIVTGAALLVAVTACDDKTEGDDRQARPPAGPATTELPTGTAKLLSPADGAQVNQCAIFTGQANLPGDKTLVLGVRNTDNGNAERYFEAVKNWEYPGDLKAWTGAQYFGSKDSSVGQHFRVELLIVDLGLATKALRNAKTEGWHAPDNPAGSTIAAHITLARVAGPGPAECS
;
A
#
# COMPACT_ATOMS: atom_id res chain seq x y z
N MET A 1 22.47 -26.98 42.12
CA MET A 1 23.84 -27.26 41.67
C MET A 1 23.78 -27.26 40.14
N THR A 2 24.38 -26.40 39.34
CA THR A 2 25.60 -25.59 39.48
C THR A 2 25.51 -24.42 38.47
N HIS A 3 26.04 -23.26 38.83
CA HIS A 3 26.10 -22.04 38.03
C HIS A 3 26.85 -22.20 36.69
N ARG A 4 26.48 -21.37 35.69
CA ARG A 4 27.46 -20.49 35.01
C ARG A 4 26.78 -19.38 34.21
N ARG A 5 27.12 -18.14 34.58
CA ARG A 5 26.91 -16.89 33.84
C ARG A 5 27.92 -16.84 32.68
N ILE A 6 27.54 -16.29 31.53
CA ILE A 6 28.49 -15.65 30.61
C ILE A 6 27.92 -14.28 30.23
N LEU A 7 28.68 -13.27 30.64
CA LEU A 7 28.54 -11.86 30.36
C LEU A 7 29.29 -11.58 29.05
N ALA A 8 28.67 -10.91 28.08
CA ALA A 8 29.39 -10.33 26.95
C ALA A 8 29.02 -8.83 26.86
N ILE A 9 29.97 -8.01 27.25
CA ILE A 9 29.97 -6.55 27.11
C ILE A 9 30.49 -6.26 25.70
N VAL A 10 29.73 -5.54 24.88
CA VAL A 10 30.24 -4.93 23.65
C VAL A 10 30.20 -3.41 23.83
N THR A 11 31.37 -2.88 24.15
CA THR A 11 31.73 -1.47 24.12
C THR A 11 32.03 -1.05 22.67
N GLY A 12 31.47 0.07 22.22
CA GLY A 12 31.84 0.75 20.97
C GLY A 12 31.23 2.14 20.95
N ALA A 13 31.88 3.10 21.60
CA ALA A 13 32.75 4.13 20.98
C ALA A 13 31.94 5.32 20.42
N ALA A 14 31.85 6.37 21.25
CA ALA A 14 31.40 7.69 20.86
C ALA A 14 32.48 8.39 20.02
N LEU A 15 32.09 8.99 18.88
CA LEU A 15 32.90 10.00 18.21
C LEU A 15 32.30 11.38 18.51
N LEU A 16 32.99 12.13 19.37
CA LEU A 16 32.89 13.57 19.47
C LEU A 16 33.86 14.17 18.45
N VAL A 17 33.35 14.92 17.48
CA VAL A 17 34.17 15.83 16.68
C VAL A 17 33.85 17.24 17.12
N ALA A 18 34.73 17.79 17.96
CA ALA A 18 34.82 19.22 18.21
C ALA A 18 35.69 19.82 17.11
N VAL A 19 35.19 20.84 16.41
CA VAL A 19 36.01 21.69 15.54
C VAL A 19 35.92 23.12 16.05
N THR A 20 37.10 23.59 16.43
CA THR A 20 37.47 24.92 16.88
C THR A 20 37.01 26.02 15.93
N ALA A 21 36.42 27.07 16.49
CA ALA A 21 36.20 28.35 15.83
C ALA A 21 37.54 29.08 15.67
N CYS A 22 37.83 29.53 14.46
CA CYS A 22 38.79 30.60 14.19
C CYS A 22 38.02 31.74 13.51
N ASP A 23 37.96 32.88 14.20
CA ASP A 23 37.53 34.17 13.68
C ASP A 23 38.54 34.65 12.63
N ASP A 24 38.09 34.87 11.39
CA ASP A 24 38.79 35.68 10.40
C ASP A 24 37.77 36.58 9.68
N LYS A 25 37.98 37.89 9.77
CA LYS A 25 37.11 38.91 9.18
C LYS A 25 37.44 39.04 7.71
N THR A 26 36.52 38.62 6.84
CA THR A 26 36.52 39.01 5.43
C THR A 26 35.14 39.55 5.05
N GLU A 27 35.07 40.85 4.76
CA GLU A 27 33.97 41.48 4.03
C GLU A 27 33.91 40.88 2.61
N GLY A 28 32.75 40.34 2.21
CA GLY A 28 32.57 39.86 0.84
C GLY A 28 31.28 39.08 0.61
N ASP A 29 30.33 39.74 -0.04
CA ASP A 29 29.19 39.18 -0.78
C ASP A 29 28.12 38.44 0.07
N ASP A 30 27.04 39.17 0.41
CA ASP A 30 25.75 38.66 0.92
C ASP A 30 25.02 37.81 -0.15
N ARG A 31 25.66 36.76 -0.66
CA ARG A 31 24.97 35.63 -1.28
C ARG A 31 24.62 34.66 -0.18
N GLN A 32 23.56 35.00 0.55
CA GLN A 32 22.90 34.10 1.47
C GLN A 32 22.55 32.81 0.72
N ALA A 33 23.37 31.78 0.93
CA ALA A 33 23.18 30.48 0.33
C ALA A 33 21.83 29.95 0.80
N ARG A 34 20.84 29.93 -0.10
CA ARG A 34 19.56 29.31 0.15
C ARG A 34 19.84 27.86 0.57
N PRO A 35 19.32 27.39 1.73
CA PRO A 35 19.38 25.98 2.06
C PRO A 35 18.87 25.16 0.87
N PRO A 36 19.52 24.06 0.48
CA PRO A 36 19.02 23.22 -0.59
C PRO A 36 17.56 22.88 -0.25
N ALA A 37 16.65 23.26 -1.16
CA ALA A 37 15.25 22.90 -1.01
C ALA A 37 15.19 21.39 -0.84
N GLY A 38 14.74 20.93 0.34
CA GLY A 38 14.48 19.51 0.56
C GLY A 38 13.58 18.99 -0.55
N PRO A 39 13.63 17.69 -0.87
CA PRO A 39 12.81 17.13 -1.94
C PRO A 39 11.36 17.51 -1.70
N ALA A 40 10.78 18.29 -2.63
CA ALA A 40 9.39 18.67 -2.56
C ALA A 40 8.55 17.39 -2.61
N THR A 41 7.92 17.04 -1.49
CA THR A 41 6.93 15.96 -1.46
C THR A 41 5.82 16.37 -2.40
N THR A 42 5.81 15.83 -3.61
CA THR A 42 4.81 16.16 -4.62
C THR A 42 3.50 15.55 -4.16
N GLU A 43 2.62 16.38 -3.61
CA GLU A 43 1.29 15.96 -3.19
C GLU A 43 0.54 15.39 -4.41
N LEU A 44 -0.16 14.27 -4.21
CA LEU A 44 -0.95 13.66 -5.29
C LEU A 44 -2.07 14.64 -5.72
N PRO A 45 -2.34 14.81 -7.02
CA PRO A 45 -3.50 15.57 -7.46
C PRO A 45 -4.81 15.02 -6.88
N THR A 46 -5.76 15.90 -6.54
CA THR A 46 -7.08 15.48 -6.04
C THR A 46 -7.80 14.60 -7.07
N GLY A 47 -8.42 13.53 -6.60
CA GLY A 47 -9.08 12.52 -7.43
C GLY A 47 -8.13 11.44 -7.95
N THR A 48 -6.93 11.31 -7.40
CA THR A 48 -5.96 10.29 -7.82
C THR A 48 -5.59 9.32 -6.70
N ALA A 49 -5.17 8.13 -7.09
CA ALA A 49 -4.64 7.12 -6.19
C ALA A 49 -3.51 6.35 -6.87
N LYS A 50 -2.60 5.80 -6.07
CA LYS A 50 -1.45 5.01 -6.49
C LYS A 50 -1.41 3.71 -5.71
N LEU A 51 -1.15 2.62 -6.40
CA LEU A 51 -0.77 1.34 -5.82
C LEU A 51 0.75 1.30 -5.75
N LEU A 52 1.31 1.09 -4.55
CA LEU A 52 2.76 1.06 -4.32
C LEU A 52 3.30 -0.36 -4.11
N SER A 53 2.53 -1.22 -3.46
CA SER A 53 2.89 -2.62 -3.24
C SER A 53 1.63 -3.49 -3.26
N PRO A 54 1.71 -4.74 -3.75
CA PRO A 54 2.85 -5.34 -4.48
C PRO A 54 3.13 -4.67 -5.82
N ALA A 55 4.32 -4.92 -6.38
CA ALA A 55 4.66 -4.46 -7.73
C ALA A 55 4.02 -5.35 -8.81
N ASP A 56 3.91 -4.84 -10.03
CA ASP A 56 3.50 -5.64 -11.18
C ASP A 56 4.46 -6.81 -11.42
N GLY A 57 3.90 -7.98 -11.72
CA GLY A 57 4.63 -9.25 -11.85
C GLY A 57 5.05 -9.90 -10.52
N ALA A 58 4.70 -9.33 -9.36
CA ALA A 58 5.07 -9.91 -8.08
C ALA A 58 4.41 -11.28 -7.84
N GLN A 59 5.12 -12.12 -7.10
CA GLN A 59 4.59 -13.39 -6.61
C GLN A 59 3.88 -13.17 -5.28
N VAL A 60 2.68 -13.75 -5.15
CA VAL A 60 1.84 -13.65 -3.96
C VAL A 60 1.38 -15.02 -3.48
N ASN A 61 1.20 -15.12 -2.17
CA ASN A 61 0.63 -16.32 -1.53
C ASN A 61 -0.91 -16.30 -1.62
N GLN A 62 -1.62 -16.98 -0.72
CA GLN A 62 -3.09 -17.06 -0.76
C GLN A 62 -3.74 -15.70 -0.55
N CYS A 63 -3.07 -14.82 0.19
CA CYS A 63 -3.45 -13.42 0.36
C CYS A 63 -2.20 -12.54 0.27
N ALA A 64 -2.39 -11.29 -0.13
CA ALA A 64 -1.38 -10.25 -0.04
C ALA A 64 -1.98 -8.97 0.53
N ILE A 65 -1.13 -8.22 1.25
CA ILE A 65 -1.45 -6.86 1.69
C ILE A 65 -0.97 -5.88 0.64
N PHE A 66 -1.88 -5.01 0.24
CA PHE A 66 -1.69 -3.93 -0.69
C PHE A 66 -1.49 -2.64 0.08
N THR A 67 -0.60 -1.79 -0.41
CA THR A 67 -0.38 -0.46 0.14
C THR A 67 -0.33 0.57 -0.97
N GLY A 68 -0.69 1.79 -0.62
CA GLY A 68 -0.58 2.89 -1.54
C GLY A 68 -0.87 4.24 -0.95
N GLN A 69 -1.08 5.20 -1.86
CA GLN A 69 -1.40 6.58 -1.53
C GLN A 69 -2.63 7.03 -2.30
N ALA A 70 -3.35 8.00 -1.76
CA ALA A 70 -4.44 8.63 -2.48
C ALA A 70 -4.63 10.09 -2.06
N ASN A 71 -5.25 10.87 -2.92
CA ASN A 71 -5.83 12.15 -2.57
C ASN A 71 -7.23 12.19 -3.15
N LEU A 72 -8.24 11.95 -2.32
CA LEU A 72 -9.61 11.73 -2.77
C LEU A 72 -10.53 12.88 -2.32
N PRO A 73 -11.51 13.26 -3.15
CA PRO A 73 -12.67 14.00 -2.70
C PRO A 73 -13.42 13.25 -1.59
N GLY A 74 -14.13 13.97 -0.72
CA GLY A 74 -14.84 13.38 0.42
C GLY A 74 -16.01 12.45 0.05
N ASP A 75 -16.45 12.42 -1.21
CA ASP A 75 -17.48 11.53 -1.75
C ASP A 75 -16.91 10.29 -2.47
N LYS A 76 -15.58 10.11 -2.46
CA LYS A 76 -14.90 9.00 -3.15
C LYS A 76 -14.11 8.13 -2.18
N THR A 77 -14.02 6.84 -2.48
CA THR A 77 -13.24 5.88 -1.69
C THR A 77 -12.50 4.89 -2.60
N LEU A 78 -11.73 3.98 -2.01
CA LEU A 78 -10.94 2.97 -2.71
C LEU A 78 -11.48 1.56 -2.50
N VAL A 79 -11.44 0.80 -3.58
CA VAL A 79 -11.78 -0.62 -3.62
C VAL A 79 -10.71 -1.33 -4.44
N LEU A 80 -10.26 -2.49 -3.98
CA LEU A 80 -9.44 -3.41 -4.76
C LEU A 80 -10.39 -4.39 -5.45
N GLY A 81 -10.26 -4.55 -6.78
CA GLY A 81 -10.90 -5.63 -7.53
C GLY A 81 -9.86 -6.65 -7.96
N VAL A 82 -10.14 -7.95 -7.80
CA VAL A 82 -9.26 -9.04 -8.25
C VAL A 82 -10.01 -9.98 -9.19
N ARG A 83 -9.35 -10.43 -10.26
CA ARG A 83 -9.84 -11.48 -11.13
C ARG A 83 -8.72 -12.42 -11.56
N ASN A 84 -9.03 -13.71 -11.58
CA ASN A 84 -8.18 -14.73 -12.17
C ASN A 84 -8.23 -14.65 -13.70
N THR A 85 -7.08 -14.52 -14.35
CA THR A 85 -7.02 -14.36 -15.81
C THR A 85 -6.94 -15.70 -16.56
N ASP A 86 -6.70 -16.79 -15.86
CA ASP A 86 -6.30 -18.07 -16.46
C ASP A 86 -7.45 -19.09 -16.48
N ASN A 87 -8.51 -18.88 -15.69
CA ASN A 87 -9.62 -19.82 -15.54
C ASN A 87 -10.82 -19.55 -16.48
N GLY A 88 -10.73 -18.53 -17.36
CA GLY A 88 -11.81 -18.14 -18.27
C GLY A 88 -13.04 -17.50 -17.61
N ASN A 89 -13.03 -17.30 -16.29
CA ASN A 89 -14.10 -16.64 -15.56
C ASN A 89 -13.91 -15.11 -15.61
N ALA A 90 -14.99 -14.40 -15.95
CA ALA A 90 -15.02 -12.93 -15.96
C ALA A 90 -15.25 -12.33 -14.56
N GLU A 91 -15.63 -13.16 -13.58
CA GLU A 91 -15.95 -12.72 -12.22
C GLU A 91 -14.78 -11.98 -11.56
N ARG A 92 -15.09 -10.82 -10.99
CA ARG A 92 -14.19 -10.05 -10.12
C ARG A 92 -14.69 -10.11 -8.69
N TYR A 93 -13.76 -10.18 -7.75
CA TYR A 93 -14.02 -10.07 -6.32
C TYR A 93 -13.50 -8.72 -5.84
N PHE A 94 -14.31 -8.00 -5.09
CA PHE A 94 -14.05 -6.64 -4.67
C PHE A 94 -13.97 -6.57 -3.15
N GLU A 95 -12.90 -5.97 -2.66
CA GLU A 95 -12.69 -5.70 -1.24
C GLU A 95 -12.36 -4.23 -1.05
N ALA A 96 -12.96 -3.63 -0.03
CA ALA A 96 -12.62 -2.26 0.32
C ALA A 96 -11.29 -2.22 1.08
N VAL A 97 -10.54 -1.12 0.92
CA VAL A 97 -9.34 -0.90 1.73
C VAL A 97 -9.73 -0.60 3.19
N LYS A 98 -8.77 -0.70 4.10
CA LYS A 98 -8.96 -0.31 5.49
C LYS A 98 -9.34 1.18 5.59
N ASN A 99 -10.30 1.49 6.47
CA ASN A 99 -10.84 2.84 6.68
C ASN A 99 -11.50 3.46 5.43
N TRP A 100 -12.02 2.65 4.51
CA TRP A 100 -12.67 3.12 3.28
C TRP A 100 -13.85 4.07 3.54
N GLU A 101 -14.47 4.01 4.72
CA GLU A 101 -15.57 4.87 5.14
C GLU A 101 -15.14 6.33 5.34
N TYR A 102 -13.83 6.57 5.48
CA TYR A 102 -13.24 7.85 5.83
C TYR A 102 -12.24 8.29 4.76
N PRO A 103 -12.69 8.87 3.62
CA PRO A 103 -11.81 9.23 2.51
C PRO A 103 -10.61 10.11 2.88
N GLY A 104 -10.76 10.98 3.89
CA GLY A 104 -9.69 11.83 4.40
C GLY A 104 -8.52 11.06 5.03
N ASP A 105 -8.75 9.82 5.47
CA ASP A 105 -7.76 8.95 6.10
C ASP A 105 -7.00 8.09 5.08
N LEU A 106 -7.42 8.07 3.81
CA LEU A 106 -6.84 7.25 2.75
C LEU A 106 -5.60 7.87 2.09
N LYS A 107 -5.02 8.92 2.68
CA LYS A 107 -3.76 9.53 2.19
C LYS A 107 -2.64 8.51 2.05
N ALA A 108 -2.56 7.62 3.03
CA ALA A 108 -1.87 6.34 2.94
C ALA A 108 -2.89 5.26 3.28
N TRP A 109 -2.97 4.23 2.45
CA TRP A 109 -3.99 3.19 2.60
C TRP A 109 -3.37 1.81 2.57
N THR A 110 -4.09 0.86 3.17
CA THR A 110 -3.76 -0.57 3.18
C THR A 110 -5.01 -1.37 2.88
N GLY A 111 -4.91 -2.46 2.11
CA GLY A 111 -6.03 -3.37 1.86
C GLY A 111 -5.52 -4.80 1.70
N ALA A 112 -6.41 -5.78 1.80
CA ALA A 112 -6.10 -7.17 1.51
C ALA A 112 -6.76 -7.58 0.19
N GLN A 113 -6.21 -8.62 -0.44
CA GLN A 113 -6.87 -9.38 -1.50
C GLN A 113 -6.46 -10.84 -1.45
N TYR A 114 -7.38 -11.71 -1.87
CA TYR A 114 -7.24 -13.16 -1.80
C TYR A 114 -7.21 -13.80 -3.19
N PHE A 115 -6.36 -14.81 -3.35
CA PHE A 115 -6.01 -15.44 -4.63
C PHE A 115 -6.37 -16.93 -4.62
N GLY A 116 -7.66 -17.20 -4.37
CA GLY A 116 -8.20 -18.55 -4.23
C GLY A 116 -8.13 -19.10 -2.79
N SER A 117 -8.41 -20.40 -2.64
CA SER A 117 -8.46 -21.12 -1.37
C SER A 117 -7.42 -22.23 -1.30
N LYS A 118 -6.64 -22.31 -0.21
CA LYS A 118 -5.60 -23.34 -0.03
C LYS A 118 -4.68 -23.39 -1.26
N ASP A 119 -4.42 -24.57 -1.83
CA ASP A 119 -3.56 -24.75 -3.00
C ASP A 119 -4.29 -24.53 -4.35
N SER A 120 -5.56 -24.09 -4.33
CA SER A 120 -6.21 -23.70 -5.58
C SER A 120 -5.46 -22.55 -6.23
N SER A 121 -5.43 -22.54 -7.56
CA SER A 121 -4.88 -21.43 -8.34
C SER A 121 -3.37 -21.19 -8.18
N VAL A 122 -2.62 -22.08 -7.54
CA VAL A 122 -1.15 -22.06 -7.62
C VAL A 122 -0.70 -22.15 -9.07
N GLY A 123 0.19 -21.25 -9.48
CA GLY A 123 0.67 -21.09 -10.85
C GLY A 123 -0.23 -20.23 -11.75
N GLN A 124 -1.37 -19.76 -11.25
CA GLN A 124 -2.28 -18.89 -12.02
C GLN A 124 -1.99 -17.41 -11.80
N HIS A 125 -2.42 -16.60 -12.76
CA HIS A 125 -2.28 -15.16 -12.77
C HIS A 125 -3.57 -14.46 -12.39
N PHE A 126 -3.40 -13.35 -11.68
CA PHE A 126 -4.50 -12.52 -11.22
C PHE A 126 -4.24 -11.08 -11.62
N ARG A 127 -5.26 -10.43 -12.17
CA ARG A 127 -5.27 -8.99 -12.35
C ARG A 127 -5.93 -8.34 -11.14
N VAL A 128 -5.21 -7.41 -10.52
CA VAL A 128 -5.73 -6.56 -9.45
C VAL A 128 -5.89 -5.15 -9.99
N GLU A 129 -7.02 -4.53 -9.70
CA GLU A 129 -7.35 -3.16 -10.07
C GLU A 129 -7.61 -2.35 -8.80
N LEU A 130 -6.97 -1.20 -8.68
CA LEU A 130 -7.30 -0.20 -7.67
C LEU A 130 -8.36 0.73 -8.27
N LEU A 131 -9.55 0.74 -7.68
CA LEU A 131 -10.70 1.50 -8.15
C LEU A 131 -10.95 2.68 -7.22
N ILE A 132 -11.14 3.86 -7.81
CA ILE A 132 -11.79 4.99 -7.14
C ILE A 132 -13.28 4.87 -7.42
N VAL A 133 -14.08 4.80 -6.35
CA VAL A 133 -15.52 4.59 -6.43
C VAL A 133 -16.27 5.64 -5.63
N ASP A 134 -17.54 5.83 -5.95
CA ASP A 134 -18.45 6.61 -5.12
C ASP A 134 -18.62 5.95 -3.73
N LEU A 135 -18.48 6.76 -2.67
CA LEU A 135 -18.57 6.26 -1.30
C LEU A 135 -19.98 5.69 -1.01
N GLY A 136 -21.03 6.33 -1.50
CA GLY A 136 -22.41 5.85 -1.33
C GLY A 136 -22.63 4.50 -2.02
N LEU A 137 -22.06 4.32 -3.20
CA LEU A 137 -22.08 3.05 -3.93
C LEU A 137 -21.34 1.94 -3.16
N ALA A 138 -20.10 2.19 -2.71
CA ALA A 138 -19.33 1.24 -1.90
C ALA A 138 -20.10 0.85 -0.63
N THR A 139 -20.68 1.83 0.06
CA THR A 139 -21.47 1.61 1.27
C THR A 139 -22.70 0.74 0.99
N LYS A 140 -23.39 0.96 -0.13
CA LYS A 140 -24.54 0.13 -0.52
C LYS A 140 -24.10 -1.30 -0.85
N ALA A 141 -23.02 -1.47 -1.60
CA ALA A 141 -22.51 -2.78 -1.96
C ALA A 141 -22.10 -3.59 -0.72
N LEU A 142 -21.31 -2.99 0.18
CA LEU A 142 -20.80 -3.67 1.38
C LEU A 142 -21.87 -3.95 2.42
N ARG A 143 -22.89 -3.10 2.58
CA ARG A 143 -24.05 -3.43 3.45
C ARG A 143 -24.84 -4.63 2.96
N ASN A 144 -24.88 -4.86 1.66
CA ASN A 144 -25.59 -5.99 1.06
C ASN A 144 -24.73 -7.26 1.01
N ALA A 145 -23.41 -7.10 1.12
CA ALA A 145 -22.49 -8.22 1.25
C ALA A 145 -22.69 -8.92 2.60
N LYS A 146 -22.77 -10.25 2.58
CA LYS A 146 -22.82 -11.08 3.80
C LYS A 146 -21.43 -11.39 4.35
N THR A 147 -20.38 -10.97 3.65
CA THR A 147 -18.96 -11.22 3.90
C THR A 147 -18.19 -9.93 3.65
N GLU A 148 -16.89 -9.91 3.98
CA GLU A 148 -15.99 -8.83 3.59
C GLU A 148 -15.85 -8.81 2.06
N GLY A 149 -16.60 -7.93 1.38
CA GLY A 149 -16.54 -7.76 -0.06
C GLY A 149 -17.73 -8.31 -0.87
N TRP A 150 -17.71 -8.05 -2.17
CA TRP A 150 -18.74 -8.52 -3.12
C TRP A 150 -18.10 -8.97 -4.42
N HIS A 151 -18.87 -9.57 -5.32
CA HIS A 151 -18.37 -9.98 -6.63
C HIS A 151 -19.33 -9.53 -7.74
N ALA A 152 -18.76 -9.26 -8.92
CA ALA A 152 -19.51 -8.96 -10.13
C ALA A 152 -18.64 -9.23 -11.39
N PRO A 153 -19.26 -9.47 -12.56
CA PRO A 153 -18.53 -9.64 -13.81
C PRO A 153 -17.95 -8.33 -14.36
N ASP A 154 -18.31 -7.17 -13.80
CA ASP A 154 -17.89 -5.85 -14.24
C ASP A 154 -17.50 -4.97 -13.05
N ASN A 155 -16.71 -3.92 -13.31
CA ASN A 155 -16.40 -2.92 -12.30
C ASN A 155 -17.66 -2.11 -11.93
N PRO A 156 -17.79 -1.62 -10.68
CA PRO A 156 -18.91 -0.79 -10.28
C PRO A 156 -19.11 0.39 -11.24
N ALA A 157 -20.35 0.62 -11.67
CA ALA A 157 -20.66 1.70 -12.60
C ALA A 157 -20.18 3.05 -12.06
N GLY A 158 -19.52 3.84 -12.91
CA GLY A 158 -18.94 5.14 -12.52
C GLY A 158 -17.63 5.06 -11.74
N SER A 159 -17.05 3.87 -11.56
CA SER A 159 -15.70 3.73 -11.01
C SER A 159 -14.62 4.19 -12.00
N THR A 160 -13.49 4.61 -11.45
CA THR A 160 -12.26 4.91 -12.21
C THR A 160 -11.17 3.92 -11.81
N ILE A 161 -10.52 3.28 -12.79
CA ILE A 161 -9.33 2.46 -12.53
C ILE A 161 -8.14 3.41 -12.34
N ALA A 162 -7.67 3.52 -11.09
CA ALA A 162 -6.52 4.36 -10.76
C ALA A 162 -5.18 3.66 -11.04
N ALA A 163 -5.14 2.35 -10.86
CA ALA A 163 -3.99 1.50 -11.18
C ALA A 163 -4.44 0.07 -11.45
N HIS A 164 -3.62 -0.71 -12.15
CA HIS A 164 -3.74 -2.16 -12.18
C HIS A 164 -2.36 -2.81 -12.13
N ILE A 165 -2.31 -4.03 -11.63
CA ILE A 165 -1.13 -4.90 -11.68
C ILE A 165 -1.57 -6.35 -11.96
N THR A 166 -0.64 -7.14 -12.48
CA THR A 166 -0.76 -8.59 -12.64
C THR A 166 0.14 -9.28 -11.64
N LEU A 167 -0.38 -10.30 -10.97
CA LEU A 167 0.33 -11.06 -9.93
C LEU A 167 0.31 -12.54 -10.27
N ALA A 168 1.35 -13.26 -9.82
CA ALA A 168 1.42 -14.71 -9.94
C ALA A 168 1.21 -15.37 -8.57
N ARG A 169 0.28 -16.31 -8.48
CA ARG A 169 0.02 -17.05 -7.24
C ARG A 169 1.05 -18.18 -7.07
N VAL A 170 1.82 -18.15 -5.98
CA VAL A 170 2.75 -19.22 -5.56
C VAL A 170 2.28 -19.88 -4.29
N ALA A 171 2.58 -21.14 -4.02
CA ALA A 171 2.09 -21.86 -2.83
C ALA A 171 2.51 -21.19 -1.49
N GLY A 172 1.64 -21.29 -0.49
CA GLY A 172 1.89 -20.76 0.86
C GLY A 172 0.72 -19.94 1.43
N PRO A 173 0.68 -19.77 2.76
CA PRO A 173 -0.28 -18.89 3.43
C PRO A 173 0.05 -17.43 3.17
N GLY A 174 -0.96 -16.56 3.16
CA GLY A 174 -0.76 -15.11 3.17
C GLY A 174 -0.22 -14.60 4.51
N PRO A 175 0.06 -13.28 4.62
CA PRO A 175 0.38 -12.62 5.88
C PRO A 175 -0.71 -12.85 6.95
N ALA A 176 -0.35 -12.81 8.23
CA ALA A 176 -1.31 -13.01 9.33
C ALA A 176 -2.39 -11.90 9.39
N GLU A 177 -2.09 -10.75 8.80
CA GLU A 177 -2.99 -9.61 8.66
C GLU A 177 -4.13 -9.86 7.67
N CYS A 178 -4.09 -10.97 6.93
CA CYS A 178 -5.15 -11.46 6.06
C CYS A 178 -6.09 -12.48 6.73
N SER A 179 -6.02 -12.69 8.04
CA SER A 179 -6.73 -13.77 8.73
C SER A 179 -7.49 -13.34 9.97
#